data_AF-A0A067J8U3-F1
#
_entry.id   AF-A0A067J8U3-F1
#
_cell.length_a   1.000
_cell.length_b   1.000
_cell.length_c   1.000
_cell.angle_alpha   90.00
_cell.angle_beta   90.00
_cell.angle_gamma   90.00
#
_symmetry.space_group_name_H-M   'P 1'
#
loop_
_entity.id
_entity.type
_entity.pdbx_description
1 polymer ?
#
loop_
_entity_poly.entity_id
_entity_poly.type
_entity_poly.pdbx_seq_one_letter_code
_entity_poly.pdbx_strand_id
1 'polypeptide(L)'
;MTAHVSDFGLVKFLSNDMIDSANQFSSLGLRGTFGYCPPEYGVGSEVSTSGDIFSFGVLLLEMFTGKRPTDDMFKESFNLHNFVKKALPEHVTQVIDLNLLNMQLNVDATPNHNHNFTRRNNILTECLISILEIGISCSVEFPQERMKVDDVIAQLSSVRKKFLEGRN
;
A
#
# COMPACT_ATOMS: atom_id res chain seq x y z
N MET A 1 -17.70 -3.29 6.38
CA MET A 1 -17.53 -3.03 4.93
C MET A 1 -16.67 -4.15 4.37
N THR A 2 -16.96 -4.63 3.16
CA THR A 2 -16.24 -5.73 2.50
C THR A 2 -15.71 -5.21 1.17
N ALA A 3 -14.41 -5.37 0.92
CA ALA A 3 -13.79 -5.00 -0.35
C ALA A 3 -13.91 -6.16 -1.35
N HIS A 4 -14.16 -5.84 -2.62
CA HIS A 4 -14.23 -6.79 -3.72
C HIS A 4 -13.34 -6.28 -4.86
N VAL A 5 -12.53 -7.17 -5.44
CA VAL A 5 -11.68 -6.87 -6.60
C VAL A 5 -12.49 -7.12 -7.88
N SER A 6 -12.38 -6.21 -8.85
CA SER A 6 -13.08 -6.27 -10.14
C SER A 6 -12.14 -5.92 -11.29
N ASP A 7 -12.67 -5.91 -12.52
CA ASP A 7 -11.94 -5.59 -13.74
C ASP A 7 -10.79 -6.56 -14.08
N PHE A 8 -11.16 -7.79 -14.41
CA PHE A 8 -10.23 -8.85 -14.78
C PHE A 8 -9.83 -8.82 -16.27
N GLY A 9 -10.05 -7.70 -16.98
CA GLY A 9 -9.82 -7.58 -18.43
C GLY A 9 -8.36 -7.75 -18.87
N LEU A 10 -7.42 -7.63 -17.93
CA LEU A 10 -5.97 -7.79 -18.15
C LEU A 10 -5.37 -9.03 -17.48
N VAL A 11 -6.16 -9.87 -16.81
CA VAL A 11 -5.65 -11.04 -16.08
C VAL A 11 -5.03 -12.07 -17.02
N LYS A 12 -3.94 -12.69 -16.56
CA LYS A 12 -3.28 -13.83 -17.21
C LYS A 12 -3.08 -14.97 -16.22
N PHE A 13 -3.27 -16.19 -16.69
CA PHE A 13 -2.91 -17.39 -15.94
C PHE A 13 -1.43 -17.69 -16.15
N LEU A 14 -0.66 -17.74 -15.06
CA LEU A 14 0.73 -18.14 -15.08
C LEU A 14 0.78 -19.66 -14.94
N SER A 15 1.32 -20.36 -15.94
CA SER A 15 1.53 -21.81 -15.88
C SER A 15 2.96 -22.09 -15.39
N ASN A 16 3.12 -22.97 -14.40
CA ASN A 16 4.42 -23.32 -13.81
C ASN A 16 5.39 -24.04 -14.78
N ASP A 17 4.94 -24.39 -15.99
CA ASP A 17 5.73 -25.15 -16.97
C ASP A 17 6.65 -24.28 -17.86
N MET A 18 6.74 -22.97 -17.61
CA MET A 18 7.63 -22.09 -18.37
C MET A 18 9.08 -22.15 -17.85
N ILE A 19 9.72 -23.31 -18.01
CA ILE A 19 11.19 -23.38 -18.06
C ILE A 19 11.71 -23.07 -19.48
N ASP A 20 10.89 -23.12 -20.54
CA ASP A 20 11.38 -22.99 -21.92
C ASP A 20 10.49 -22.16 -22.87
N SER A 21 10.05 -20.95 -22.49
CA SER A 21 9.53 -20.02 -23.51
C SER A 21 9.85 -18.56 -23.23
N ALA A 22 11.10 -18.19 -23.47
CA ALA A 22 11.59 -16.82 -23.57
C ALA A 22 11.00 -16.01 -24.76
N ASN A 23 9.73 -16.21 -25.15
CA ASN A 23 9.22 -15.67 -26.41
C ASN A 23 7.72 -15.31 -26.47
N GLN A 24 7.02 -15.14 -25.36
CA GLN A 24 5.67 -14.56 -25.41
C GLN A 24 5.70 -13.03 -25.22
N PHE A 25 6.32 -12.34 -26.19
CA PHE A 25 6.15 -10.89 -26.40
C PHE A 25 4.68 -10.58 -26.70
N SER A 26 3.87 -10.47 -25.65
CA SER A 26 2.47 -10.09 -25.73
C SER A 26 2.35 -8.56 -25.73
N SER A 27 2.55 -8.00 -26.92
CA SER A 27 2.38 -6.60 -27.33
C SER A 27 3.25 -5.56 -26.62
N LEU A 28 3.99 -4.82 -27.45
CA LEU A 28 4.80 -3.63 -27.20
C LEU A 28 4.00 -2.39 -26.69
N GLY A 29 2.96 -2.61 -25.89
CA GLY A 29 2.13 -1.57 -25.31
C GLY A 29 2.16 -1.69 -23.79
N LEU A 30 2.59 -0.62 -23.11
CA LEU A 30 2.57 -0.51 -21.66
C LEU A 30 1.15 -0.84 -21.16
N ARG A 31 0.95 -2.06 -20.62
CA ARG A 31 -0.34 -2.49 -20.05
C ARG A 31 -0.30 -2.26 -18.56
N GLY A 32 -1.13 -1.34 -18.08
CA GLY A 32 -1.24 -0.99 -16.67
C GLY A 32 -1.72 0.44 -16.50
N THR A 33 -2.22 0.77 -15.31
CA THR A 33 -2.59 2.14 -14.98
C THR A 33 -1.35 2.90 -14.53
N PHE A 34 -1.09 4.06 -15.13
CA PHE A 34 0.04 4.90 -14.75
C PHE A 34 -0.02 5.24 -13.24
N GLY A 35 1.14 5.21 -12.58
CA GLY A 35 1.24 5.33 -11.12
C GLY A 35 1.10 4.01 -10.35
N TYR A 36 0.40 3.02 -10.90
CA TYR A 36 0.25 1.68 -10.30
C TYR A 36 1.12 0.63 -11.00
N CYS A 37 1.52 0.90 -12.24
CA CYS A 37 2.34 -0.01 -13.03
C CYS A 37 3.73 -0.16 -12.40
N PRO A 38 4.19 -1.40 -12.15
CA PRO A 38 5.55 -1.67 -11.68
C PRO A 38 6.60 -1.16 -12.68
N PRO A 39 7.74 -0.61 -12.22
CA PRO A 39 8.76 -0.04 -13.10
C PRO A 39 9.32 -1.05 -14.11
N GLU A 40 9.42 -2.33 -13.73
CA GLU A 40 9.94 -3.40 -14.58
C GLU A 40 9.06 -3.70 -15.80
N TYR A 41 7.77 -3.32 -15.79
CA TYR A 41 6.89 -3.47 -16.95
C TYR A 41 7.19 -2.44 -18.03
N GLY A 42 7.76 -1.28 -17.66
CA GLY A 42 8.23 -0.27 -18.61
C GLY A 42 9.44 -0.70 -19.43
N VAL A 43 10.20 -1.68 -18.94
CA VAL A 43 11.38 -2.27 -19.62
C VAL A 43 11.07 -3.62 -20.28
N GLY A 44 9.79 -4.02 -20.35
CA GLY A 44 9.34 -5.20 -21.08
C GLY A 44 9.27 -6.49 -20.27
N SER A 45 9.27 -6.43 -18.94
CA SER A 45 9.05 -7.62 -18.10
C SER A 45 7.63 -8.18 -18.28
N GLU A 46 7.49 -9.49 -18.10
CA GLU A 46 6.18 -10.14 -18.12
C GLU A 46 5.34 -9.81 -16.87
N VAL A 47 4.03 -9.94 -17.00
CA VAL A 47 3.12 -9.78 -15.86
C VAL A 47 3.38 -10.87 -14.82
N SER A 48 3.27 -10.52 -13.55
CA SER A 48 3.67 -11.38 -12.44
C SER A 48 2.87 -11.04 -11.18
N THR A 49 2.76 -12.02 -10.28
CA THR A 49 2.16 -11.80 -8.96
C THR A 49 2.92 -10.75 -8.14
N SER A 50 4.24 -10.61 -8.36
CA SER A 50 5.03 -9.55 -7.74
C SER A 50 4.65 -8.14 -8.27
N GLY A 51 4.22 -8.02 -9.52
CA GLY A 51 3.67 -6.77 -10.04
C GLY A 51 2.29 -6.43 -9.46
N ASP A 52 1.46 -7.44 -9.20
CA ASP A 52 0.20 -7.25 -8.47
C ASP A 52 0.46 -6.73 -7.04
N ILE A 53 1.50 -7.24 -6.38
CA ILE A 53 1.93 -6.78 -5.04
C ILE A 53 2.39 -5.33 -5.06
N PHE A 54 3.15 -4.92 -6.08
CA PHE A 54 3.53 -3.51 -6.25
C PHE A 54 2.30 -2.61 -6.37
N SER A 55 1.37 -2.99 -7.26
CA SER A 55 0.12 -2.24 -7.48
C SER A 55 -0.71 -2.15 -6.20
N PHE A 56 -0.79 -3.25 -5.43
CA PHE A 56 -1.43 -3.29 -4.12
C PHE A 56 -0.74 -2.35 -3.12
N GLY A 57 0.59 -2.33 -3.09
CA GLY A 57 1.37 -1.41 -2.25
C GLY A 57 1.04 0.04 -2.53
N VAL A 58 1.03 0.45 -3.81
CA VAL A 58 0.64 1.80 -4.21
C VAL A 58 -0.79 2.13 -3.79
N LEU A 59 -1.74 1.21 -4.03
CA LEU A 59 -3.14 1.40 -3.61
C LEU A 59 -3.27 1.57 -2.10
N LEU A 60 -2.52 0.79 -1.31
CA LEU A 60 -2.51 0.91 0.15
C LEU A 60 -2.01 2.28 0.59
N LEU A 61 -0.94 2.78 -0.02
CA LEU A 61 -0.41 4.11 0.26
C LEU A 61 -1.40 5.21 -0.15
N GLU A 62 -2.05 5.09 -1.31
CA GLU A 62 -3.06 6.06 -1.77
C GLU A 62 -4.22 6.13 -0.77
N MET A 63 -4.77 4.98 -0.36
CA MET A 63 -5.91 4.91 0.56
C MET A 63 -5.65 5.64 1.87
N PHE A 64 -4.44 5.52 2.45
CA PHE A 64 -4.14 6.09 3.76
C PHE A 64 -3.62 7.53 3.69
N THR A 65 -3.03 7.94 2.57
CA THR A 65 -2.55 9.33 2.38
C THR A 65 -3.58 10.25 1.74
N GLY A 66 -4.60 9.69 1.10
CA GLY A 66 -5.57 10.42 0.28
C GLY A 66 -4.95 11.03 -0.99
N LYS A 67 -3.71 10.65 -1.35
CA LYS A 67 -2.96 11.24 -2.47
C LYS A 67 -2.87 10.26 -3.62
N ARG A 68 -3.29 10.70 -4.80
CA ARG A 68 -3.19 9.90 -6.02
C ARG A 68 -1.72 9.68 -6.38
N PRO A 69 -1.32 8.49 -6.84
CA PRO A 69 0.07 8.25 -7.25
C PRO A 69 0.51 9.13 -8.45
N THR A 70 -0.45 9.72 -9.15
CA THR A 70 -0.24 10.64 -10.29
C THR A 70 -0.50 12.11 -9.94
N ASP A 71 -0.54 12.47 -8.66
CA ASP A 71 -0.66 13.86 -8.23
C ASP A 71 0.48 14.71 -8.79
N ASP A 72 0.21 15.98 -9.13
CA ASP A 72 1.18 16.90 -9.74
C ASP A 72 2.41 17.16 -8.85
N MET A 73 2.33 16.88 -7.55
CA MET A 73 3.50 16.93 -6.66
C MET A 73 4.50 15.79 -6.89
N PHE A 74 4.08 14.69 -7.53
CA PHE A 74 4.91 13.53 -7.82
C PHE A 74 5.47 13.64 -9.24
N LYS A 75 6.74 14.06 -9.32
CA LYS A 75 7.46 14.27 -10.58
C LYS A 75 8.84 13.63 -10.53
N GLU A 76 9.31 13.21 -11.69
CA GLU A 76 10.63 12.60 -11.87
C GLU A 76 10.81 11.37 -10.96
N SER A 77 11.76 11.43 -10.02
CA SER A 77 12.07 10.37 -9.06
C SER A 77 11.28 10.46 -7.75
N PHE A 78 10.47 11.52 -7.58
CA PHE A 78 9.64 11.69 -6.39
C PHE A 78 8.24 11.14 -6.64
N ASN A 79 7.92 10.04 -5.99
CA ASN A 79 6.65 9.32 -6.10
C ASN A 79 6.01 9.11 -4.73
N LEU A 80 4.79 8.58 -4.72
CA LEU A 80 4.03 8.32 -3.49
C LEU A 80 4.80 7.43 -2.49
N HIS A 81 5.51 6.39 -2.98
CA HIS A 81 6.36 5.54 -2.14
C HIS A 81 7.43 6.36 -1.41
N ASN A 82 8.20 7.17 -2.15
CA ASN A 82 9.28 7.99 -1.59
C ASN A 82 8.76 9.10 -0.67
N PHE A 83 7.58 9.65 -0.97
CA PHE A 83 6.90 10.62 -0.11
C PHE A 83 6.57 10.03 1.27
N VAL A 84 5.95 8.85 1.30
CA VAL A 84 5.62 8.17 2.57
C VAL A 84 6.88 7.69 3.28
N LYS A 85 7.82 7.06 2.56
CA LYS A 85 9.07 6.53 3.12
C LYS A 85 9.91 7.58 3.82
N LYS A 86 9.95 8.82 3.30
CA LYS A 86 10.68 9.93 3.93
C LYS A 86 10.03 10.46 5.21
N ALA A 87 8.74 10.21 5.40
CA ALA A 87 8.00 10.70 6.56
C ALA A 87 7.95 9.69 7.71
N LEU A 88 8.24 8.41 7.47
CA LEU A 88 8.13 7.40 8.51
C LEU A 88 9.44 7.21 9.30
N PRO A 89 9.34 6.84 10.59
CA PRO A 89 8.11 6.82 11.41
C PRO A 89 7.69 8.17 12.00
N GLU A 90 8.61 9.15 12.08
CA GLU A 90 8.47 10.34 12.93
C GLU A 90 7.41 11.35 12.48
N HIS A 91 7.04 11.34 11.20
CA HIS A 91 6.16 12.32 10.56
C HIS A 91 4.93 11.68 9.92
N VAL A 92 4.50 10.50 10.41
CA VAL A 92 3.33 9.78 9.89
C VAL A 92 2.06 10.63 9.81
N THR A 93 1.81 11.51 10.79
CA THR A 93 0.63 12.39 10.81
C THR A 93 0.62 13.45 9.71
N GLN A 94 1.77 13.73 9.09
CA GLN A 94 1.90 14.72 8.01
C GLN A 94 1.55 14.12 6.65
N VAL A 95 1.60 12.80 6.50
CA VAL A 95 1.35 12.12 5.21
C VAL A 95 -0.03 11.50 5.13
N ILE A 96 -0.63 11.13 6.27
CA ILE A 96 -1.97 10.55 6.37
C ILE A 96 -3.06 11.58 6.01
N ASP A 97 -4.15 11.12 5.39
CA ASP A 97 -5.33 11.93 5.15
C ASP A 97 -5.93 12.43 6.50
N LEU A 98 -6.00 13.75 6.65
CA LEU A 98 -6.55 14.40 7.84
C LEU A 98 -8.00 14.01 8.11
N ASN A 99 -8.79 13.69 7.08
CA ASN A 99 -10.17 13.21 7.26
C ASN A 99 -10.20 11.83 7.93
N LEU A 100 -9.29 10.93 7.55
CA LEU A 100 -9.13 9.63 8.20
C LEU A 100 -8.69 9.79 9.66
N LEU A 101 -7.75 10.70 9.91
CA LEU A 101 -7.26 10.99 11.26
C LEU A 101 -8.37 11.59 12.14
N ASN A 102 -9.08 12.61 11.63
CA ASN A 102 -10.15 13.30 12.36
C ASN A 102 -11.36 12.41 12.62
N MET A 103 -11.74 11.54 11.68
CA MET A 103 -12.82 10.57 11.88
C MET A 103 -12.51 9.62 13.05
N GLN A 104 -11.24 9.30 13.27
CA GLN A 104 -10.83 8.41 14.34
C GLN A 104 -10.62 9.11 15.69
N LEU A 105 -10.30 10.42 15.68
CA LEU A 105 -10.08 11.23 16.88
C LEU A 105 -11.34 11.89 17.45
N ASN A 106 -12.34 12.20 16.62
CA ASN A 106 -13.50 13.03 17.00
C ASN A 106 -14.70 12.28 17.62
N VAL A 107 -14.64 10.96 17.78
CA VAL A 107 -15.77 10.19 18.34
C VAL A 107 -15.93 10.38 19.86
N ASP A 108 -14.88 10.82 20.58
CA ASP A 108 -14.85 10.82 22.06
C ASP A 108 -14.49 12.18 22.70
N ALA A 109 -14.84 13.33 22.09
CA ALA A 109 -14.60 14.64 22.69
C ALA A 109 -15.54 14.94 23.88
N THR A 110 -15.38 14.17 24.97
CA THR A 110 -15.75 14.60 26.33
C THR A 110 -14.44 14.83 27.10
N PRO A 111 -14.29 15.93 27.87
CA PRO A 111 -12.99 16.39 28.35
C PRO A 111 -12.37 15.55 29.49
N ASN A 112 -12.85 14.32 29.75
CA ASN A 112 -12.62 13.64 31.02
C ASN A 112 -11.92 12.27 30.95
N HIS A 113 -11.10 11.99 29.91
CA HIS A 113 -10.36 10.71 29.81
C HIS A 113 -8.93 10.86 29.21
N ASN A 114 -7.99 11.43 29.96
CA ASN A 114 -6.63 11.69 29.45
C ASN A 114 -5.80 10.43 29.12
N HIS A 115 -5.91 9.34 29.89
CA HIS A 115 -5.04 8.17 29.69
C HIS A 115 -5.51 7.25 28.55
N ASN A 116 -6.82 6.99 28.45
CA ASN A 116 -7.38 6.11 27.42
C ASN A 116 -7.32 6.75 26.02
N PHE A 117 -7.53 8.07 25.93
CA PHE A 117 -7.37 8.81 24.68
C PHE A 117 -5.93 8.76 24.16
N THR A 118 -4.95 9.02 25.04
CA THR A 118 -3.53 8.95 24.70
C THR A 118 -3.13 7.54 24.25
N ARG A 119 -3.57 6.49 24.97
CA ARG A 119 -3.31 5.09 24.59
C ARG A 119 -3.91 4.74 23.23
N ARG A 120 -5.14 5.14 22.93
CA ARG A 120 -5.78 4.91 21.63
C ARG A 120 -5.04 5.61 20.49
N ASN A 121 -4.61 6.85 20.72
CA ASN A 121 -3.85 7.60 19.71
C ASN A 121 -2.50 6.97 19.42
N ASN A 122 -1.81 6.45 20.46
CA ASN A 122 -0.56 5.73 20.28
C ASN A 122 -0.78 4.44 19.48
N ILE A 123 -1.79 3.64 19.82
CA ILE A 123 -2.14 2.42 19.07
C ILE A 123 -2.50 2.74 17.62
N LEU A 124 -3.28 3.79 17.38
CA LEU A 124 -3.62 4.24 16.04
C LEU A 124 -2.37 4.63 15.25
N THR A 125 -1.49 5.43 15.86
CA THR A 125 -0.24 5.88 15.24
C THR A 125 0.65 4.70 14.87
N GLU A 126 0.82 3.74 15.78
CA GLU A 126 1.56 2.51 15.52
C GLU A 126 0.93 1.68 14.40
N CYS A 127 -0.41 1.57 14.35
CA CYS A 127 -1.09 0.84 13.27
C CYS A 127 -0.92 1.54 11.91
N LEU A 128 -0.97 2.87 11.87
CA LEU A 128 -0.76 3.66 10.66
C LEU A 128 0.67 3.49 10.15
N ILE A 129 1.67 3.56 11.04
CA ILE A 129 3.07 3.31 10.69
C ILE A 129 3.20 1.91 10.08
N SER A 130 2.70 0.86 10.75
CA SER A 130 2.80 -0.51 10.24
C SER A 130 2.11 -0.71 8.89
N ILE A 131 0.93 -0.11 8.66
CA ILE A 131 0.23 -0.21 7.38
C ILE A 131 1.03 0.46 6.25
N LEU A 132 1.59 1.65 6.52
CA LEU A 132 2.38 2.36 5.53
C LEU A 132 3.73 1.67 5.26
N GLU A 133 4.35 1.06 6.27
CA GLU A 133 5.53 0.21 6.10
C GLU A 133 5.24 -0.99 5.21
N ILE A 134 4.10 -1.67 5.40
CA ILE A 134 3.64 -2.75 4.50
C ILE A 134 3.49 -2.20 3.07
N GLY A 135 2.84 -1.04 2.90
CA GLY A 135 2.68 -0.40 1.60
C GLY A 135 4.01 -0.08 0.90
N ILE A 136 5.00 0.41 1.66
CA ILE A 136 6.37 0.67 1.18
C ILE A 136 7.03 -0.64 0.77
N SER A 137 7.04 -1.66 1.63
CA SER A 137 7.66 -2.96 1.34
C SER A 137 7.01 -3.70 0.16
N CYS A 138 5.73 -3.46 -0.12
CA CYS A 138 5.06 -4.00 -1.31
C CYS A 138 5.46 -3.26 -2.59
N SER A 139 5.70 -1.95 -2.51
CA SER A 139 5.93 -1.07 -3.66
C SER A 139 7.40 -0.71 -3.90
N VAL A 140 8.33 -1.56 -3.43
CA VAL A 140 9.76 -1.39 -3.77
C VAL A 140 10.02 -1.66 -5.25
N GLU A 141 11.05 -1.01 -5.77
CA GLU A 141 11.40 -1.06 -7.19
C GLU A 141 11.70 -2.49 -7.66
N PHE A 142 12.51 -3.24 -6.92
CA PHE A 142 12.94 -4.58 -7.31
C PHE A 142 11.90 -5.66 -6.92
N PRO A 143 11.40 -6.46 -7.88
CA PRO A 143 10.37 -7.48 -7.63
C PRO A 143 10.73 -8.52 -6.55
N GLN A 144 12.02 -8.84 -6.40
CA GLN A 144 12.54 -9.85 -5.48
C GLN A 144 12.59 -9.34 -4.03
N GLU A 145 12.60 -8.03 -3.84
CA GLU A 145 12.62 -7.38 -2.52
C GLU A 145 11.21 -7.08 -2.00
N ARG A 146 10.19 -7.26 -2.83
CA ARG A 146 8.79 -7.01 -2.45
C ARG A 146 8.32 -8.03 -1.42
N MET A 147 7.55 -7.56 -0.45
CA MET A 147 6.92 -8.41 0.56
C MET A 147 6.06 -9.49 -0.10
N LYS A 148 6.13 -10.73 0.37
CA LYS A 148 5.31 -11.82 -0.16
C LYS A 148 3.86 -11.65 0.27
N VAL A 149 2.92 -12.09 -0.57
CA VAL A 149 1.48 -11.96 -0.28
C VAL A 149 1.08 -12.59 1.06
N ASP A 150 1.67 -13.72 1.42
CA ASP A 150 1.39 -14.40 2.69
C ASP A 150 1.83 -13.52 3.89
N ASP A 151 2.98 -12.87 3.78
CA ASP A 151 3.50 -11.94 4.78
C ASP A 151 2.63 -10.68 4.86
N VAL A 152 2.18 -10.15 3.72
CA VAL A 152 1.23 -9.02 3.67
C VAL A 152 -0.05 -9.35 4.42
N ILE A 153 -0.65 -10.51 4.15
CA ILE A 153 -1.89 -10.97 4.79
C ILE A 153 -1.67 -11.14 6.30
N ALA A 154 -0.57 -11.78 6.70
CA ALA A 154 -0.24 -12.01 8.10
C ALA A 154 -0.06 -10.69 8.86
N GLN A 155 0.70 -9.75 8.30
CA GLN A 155 0.98 -8.46 8.94
C GLN A 155 -0.27 -7.58 9.01
N LEU A 156 -1.06 -7.46 7.94
CA LEU A 156 -2.32 -6.70 7.96
C LEU A 156 -3.32 -7.29 8.97
N SER A 157 -3.36 -8.62 9.10
CA SER A 157 -4.20 -9.28 10.10
C SER A 157 -3.74 -8.96 11.52
N SER A 158 -2.42 -8.92 11.75
CA SER A 158 -1.83 -8.52 13.03
C SER A 158 -2.17 -7.06 13.38
N VAL A 159 -2.01 -6.14 12.43
CA VAL A 159 -2.35 -4.71 12.63
C VAL A 159 -3.84 -4.55 12.94
N ARG A 160 -4.72 -5.25 12.20
CA ARG A 160 -6.16 -5.24 12.46
C ARG A 160 -6.48 -5.71 13.88
N LYS A 161 -5.85 -6.79 14.34
CA LYS A 161 -6.05 -7.31 15.70
C LYS A 161 -5.64 -6.27 16.75
N LYS A 162 -4.44 -5.70 16.61
CA LYS A 162 -3.91 -4.65 17.50
C LYS A 162 -4.83 -3.43 17.57
N PHE A 163 -5.32 -2.98 16.42
CA PHE A 163 -6.25 -1.84 16.34
C PHE A 163 -7.58 -2.11 17.05
N LEU A 164 -8.14 -3.32 16.90
CA LEU A 164 -9.40 -3.71 17.54
C LEU A 164 -9.22 -3.90 19.06
N GLU A 165 -8.12 -4.50 19.50
CA GLU A 165 -7.80 -4.64 20.92
C GLU A 165 -7.59 -3.29 21.62
N GLY A 166 -7.06 -2.29 20.91
CA GLY A 166 -6.89 -0.94 21.43
C GLY A 166 -8.19 -0.12 21.59
N ARG A 167 -9.30 -0.57 21.00
CA ARG A 167 -10.62 0.06 21.14
C ARG A 167 -11.41 -0.43 22.35
N ASN A 168 -11.16 -1.66 22.79
CA ASN A 168 -11.77 -2.28 23.98
C ASN A 168 -11.13 -1.77 25.27
#